data_AF-A0A4U3A1T7-F1
#
_entry.id   AF-A0A4U3A1T7-F1
#
_cell.length_a   1.000
_cell.length_b   1.000
_cell.length_c   1.000
_cell.angle_alpha   90.00
_cell.angle_beta   90.00
_cell.angle_gamma   90.00
#
_symmetry.space_group_name_H-M   'P 1'
#
loop_
_entity.id
_entity.type
_entity.pdbx_description
1 polymer ?
#
loop_
_entity_poly.entity_id
_entity_poly.type
_entity_poly.pdbx_seq_one_letter_code
_entity_poly.pdbx_strand_id
1 'polypeptide(L)'
;AILAEHVWEHLTFEKGVRAAEICYEFLKQAGNIRCGVPDAFFRDEAYQNIVQIGGPGPKDHPAASHKIVHNYKTLTKMFEIAGFEVVLLEYCDENGQFYYKEWDANDGVIFRSKRYDSRNRGDKLGFPSLIVDAIKR
;
A
#
# COMPACT_ATOMS: atom_id res chain seq x y z
N ALA A 1 -9.77 3.17 13.73
CA ALA A 1 -9.11 2.64 12.53
C ALA A 1 -9.17 3.70 11.44
N ILE A 2 -8.22 3.68 10.53
CA ILE A 2 -8.17 4.49 9.31
C ILE A 2 -7.97 3.51 8.14
N LEU A 3 -8.73 3.69 7.06
CA LEU A 3 -8.55 2.94 5.82
C LEU A 3 -7.99 3.89 4.76
N ALA A 4 -6.90 3.51 4.11
CA ALA A 4 -6.28 4.28 3.06
C ALA A 4 -5.92 3.36 1.88
N GLU A 5 -6.60 3.56 0.75
CA GLU A 5 -6.28 2.85 -0.49
C GLU A 5 -5.90 3.89 -1.55
N HIS A 6 -4.72 3.74 -2.14
CA HIS A 6 -4.17 4.66 -3.14
C HIS A 6 -3.98 6.11 -2.66
N VAL A 7 -3.42 6.28 -1.46
CA VAL A 7 -3.16 7.60 -0.87
C VAL A 7 -1.66 7.84 -0.65
N TRP A 8 -0.94 6.86 -0.08
CA TRP A 8 0.43 7.06 0.40
C TRP A 8 1.45 7.21 -0.73
N GLU A 9 1.20 6.65 -1.91
CA GLU A 9 2.05 6.82 -3.09
C GLU A 9 2.04 8.25 -3.65
N HIS A 10 1.06 9.07 -3.27
CA HIS A 10 0.96 10.48 -3.65
C HIS A 10 1.75 11.41 -2.72
N LEU A 11 2.32 10.86 -1.64
CA LEU A 11 3.16 11.59 -0.70
C LEU A 11 4.63 11.27 -0.98
N THR A 12 5.53 12.25 -0.80
CA THR A 12 6.96 11.90 -0.70
C THR A 12 7.18 11.08 0.56
N PHE A 13 8.32 10.39 0.67
CA PHE A 13 8.59 9.56 1.83
C PHE A 13 8.43 10.34 3.16
N GLU A 14 8.99 11.54 3.23
CA GLU A 14 8.96 12.42 4.40
C GLU A 14 7.55 12.92 4.71
N LYS A 15 6.77 13.25 3.67
CA LYS A 15 5.36 13.64 3.83
C LYS A 15 4.50 12.46 4.30
N GLY A 16 4.81 11.26 3.84
CA GLY A 16 4.16 10.03 4.26
C GLY A 16 4.42 9.70 5.72
N VAL A 17 5.67 9.86 6.19
CA VAL A 17 6.01 9.78 7.63
C VAL A 17 5.20 10.81 8.40
N ARG A 18 5.19 12.07 7.96
CA ARG A 18 4.47 13.15 8.68
C ARG A 18 2.96 12.89 8.73
N ALA A 19 2.37 12.39 7.65
CA ALA A 19 0.96 12.02 7.62
C ALA A 19 0.65 10.85 8.57
N ALA A 20 1.54 9.85 8.63
CA ALA A 20 1.42 8.73 9.55
C ALA A 20 1.53 9.20 11.02
N GLU A 21 2.45 10.09 11.36
CA GLU A 21 2.56 10.68 12.72
C GLU A 21 1.26 11.39 13.14
N ILE A 22 0.66 12.17 12.25
CA ILE A 22 -0.64 12.81 12.51
C ILE A 22 -1.71 11.74 12.75
N CYS A 23 -1.77 10.71 11.91
CA CYS A 23 -2.71 9.62 12.12
C CYS A 23 -2.48 8.90 13.46
N TYR A 24 -1.23 8.71 13.87
CA TYR A 24 -0.86 8.12 15.15
C TYR A 24 -1.41 8.94 16.33
N GLU A 25 -1.33 10.27 16.27
CA GLU A 25 -1.88 11.17 17.29
C GLU A 25 -3.38 10.95 17.51
N PHE A 26 -4.16 10.87 16.42
CA PHE A 26 -5.63 10.77 16.48
C PHE A 26 -6.16 9.35 16.67
N LEU A 27 -5.36 8.31 16.42
CA LEU A 27 -5.77 6.94 16.68
C LEU A 27 -5.84 6.65 18.18
N LYS A 28 -6.87 5.92 18.60
CA LYS A 28 -6.92 5.33 19.95
C LYS A 28 -5.86 4.22 20.08
N GLN A 29 -5.54 3.87 21.32
CA GLN A 29 -4.71 2.70 21.63
C GLN A 29 -5.25 1.45 20.92
N ALA A 30 -4.36 0.63 20.37
CA ALA A 30 -4.69 -0.54 19.54
C ALA A 30 -5.46 -0.23 18.24
N GLY A 31 -5.60 1.05 17.86
CA GLY A 31 -6.11 1.45 16.55
C GLY A 31 -5.07 1.24 15.45
N ASN A 32 -5.51 1.07 14.22
CA ASN A 32 -4.64 0.83 13.07
C ASN A 32 -4.96 1.76 11.88
N ILE A 33 -3.99 1.82 10.96
CA ILE A 33 -4.17 2.22 9.56
C ILE A 33 -4.09 0.96 8.71
N ARG A 34 -5.13 0.64 7.95
CA ARG A 34 -5.04 -0.33 6.85
C ARG A 34 -4.71 0.41 5.58
N CYS A 35 -3.51 0.17 5.04
CA CYS A 35 -2.97 0.91 3.91
C CYS A 35 -2.73 -0.03 2.72
N GLY A 36 -3.30 0.31 1.56
CA GLY A 36 -3.07 -0.36 0.27
C GLY A 36 -2.48 0.60 -0.75
N VAL A 37 -1.32 0.25 -1.33
CA VAL A 37 -0.63 1.04 -2.36
C VAL A 37 -0.14 0.13 -3.51
N PRO A 38 0.24 0.66 -4.67
CA PRO A 38 0.93 -0.12 -5.69
C PRO A 38 2.25 -0.71 -5.18
N ASP A 39 2.61 -1.90 -5.64
CA ASP A 39 3.80 -2.65 -5.22
C ASP A 39 4.93 -2.54 -6.25
N ALA A 40 6.02 -1.91 -5.87
CA ALA A 40 7.22 -1.73 -6.71
C ALA A 40 7.97 -3.05 -7.00
N PHE A 41 7.68 -4.13 -6.27
CA PHE A 41 8.27 -5.44 -6.52
C PHE A 41 7.37 -6.38 -7.34
N PHE A 42 6.16 -5.96 -7.71
CA PHE A 42 5.36 -6.74 -8.64
C PHE A 42 5.94 -6.69 -10.07
N ARG A 43 6.46 -7.83 -10.55
CA ARG A 43 7.20 -7.93 -11.83
C ARG A 43 6.26 -8.06 -13.03
N ASP A 44 5.57 -6.97 -13.37
CA ASP A 44 4.79 -6.83 -14.59
C ASP A 44 5.05 -5.45 -15.22
N GLU A 45 5.56 -5.44 -16.46
CA GLU A 45 5.97 -4.20 -17.13
C GLU A 45 4.80 -3.25 -17.37
N ALA A 46 3.63 -3.77 -17.74
CA ALA A 46 2.45 -2.95 -17.99
C ALA A 46 1.95 -2.32 -16.70
N TYR A 47 1.93 -3.08 -15.61
CA TYR A 47 1.63 -2.60 -14.27
C TYR A 47 2.59 -1.49 -13.85
N GLN A 48 3.90 -1.74 -13.92
CA GLN A 48 4.90 -0.77 -13.47
C GLN A 48 4.83 0.53 -14.27
N ASN A 49 4.56 0.44 -15.59
CA ASN A 49 4.32 1.61 -16.41
C ASN A 49 3.07 2.40 -15.99
N ILE A 50 1.99 1.73 -15.57
CA ILE A 50 0.76 2.39 -15.11
C ILE A 50 0.97 3.11 -13.77
N VAL A 51 1.72 2.52 -12.85
CA VAL A 51 1.85 3.03 -11.46
C VAL A 51 3.08 3.88 -11.21
N GLN A 52 3.94 4.08 -12.22
CA GLN A 52 5.17 4.85 -12.10
C GLN A 52 4.93 6.28 -11.57
N ILE A 53 6.00 6.87 -11.03
CA ILE A 53 6.01 8.27 -10.60
C ILE A 53 5.63 9.16 -11.78
N GLY A 54 4.59 9.99 -11.61
CA GLY A 54 4.06 10.84 -12.68
C GLY A 54 3.12 10.15 -13.67
N GLY A 55 2.87 8.84 -13.52
CA GLY A 55 1.96 8.06 -14.36
C GLY A 55 2.41 7.88 -15.81
N PRO A 56 1.63 7.16 -16.63
CA PRO A 56 1.99 6.80 -18.01
C PRO A 56 1.64 7.86 -19.07
N GLY A 57 1.14 9.05 -18.67
CA GLY A 57 0.67 10.00 -19.68
C GLY A 57 0.05 11.28 -19.12
N PRO A 58 -1.27 11.50 -19.29
CA PRO A 58 -1.86 12.82 -19.13
C PRO A 58 -1.97 13.23 -17.66
N LYS A 59 -2.08 14.55 -17.43
CA LYS A 59 -2.08 15.15 -16.08
C LYS A 59 -3.28 14.74 -15.21
N ASP A 60 -4.33 14.21 -15.82
CA ASP A 60 -5.55 13.70 -15.17
C ASP A 60 -5.49 12.19 -14.87
N HIS A 61 -4.42 11.49 -15.28
CA HIS A 61 -4.23 10.10 -14.91
C HIS A 61 -4.11 9.98 -13.38
N PRO A 62 -4.71 8.95 -12.73
CA PRO A 62 -4.62 8.80 -11.27
C PRO A 62 -3.18 8.82 -10.76
N ALA A 63 -2.29 8.10 -11.45
CA ALA A 63 -0.87 8.08 -11.11
C ALA A 63 -0.07 9.37 -11.44
N ALA A 64 -0.68 10.38 -12.08
CA ALA A 64 0.02 11.61 -12.48
C ALA A 64 0.64 12.37 -11.30
N SER A 65 0.10 12.17 -10.09
CA SER A 65 0.59 12.78 -8.86
C SER A 65 1.37 11.82 -7.96
N HIS A 66 1.60 10.57 -8.36
CA HIS A 66 2.48 9.65 -7.63
C HIS A 66 3.85 10.30 -7.41
N LYS A 67 4.36 10.19 -6.19
CA LYS A 67 5.68 10.68 -5.77
C LYS A 67 6.63 9.55 -5.43
N ILE A 68 6.10 8.37 -5.15
CA ILE A 68 6.85 7.17 -4.81
C ILE A 68 6.05 5.94 -5.21
N VAL A 69 6.73 4.87 -5.62
CA VAL A 69 6.13 3.53 -5.71
C VAL A 69 6.76 2.70 -4.61
N HIS A 70 5.96 2.30 -3.64
CA HIS A 70 6.46 1.61 -2.46
C HIS A 70 6.73 0.14 -2.73
N ASN A 71 7.78 -0.40 -2.12
CA ASN A 71 7.85 -1.83 -1.84
C ASN A 71 7.61 -2.04 -0.34
N TYR A 72 7.48 -3.30 0.09
CA TYR A 72 7.20 -3.61 1.47
C TYR A 72 8.25 -3.02 2.43
N LYS A 73 9.53 -2.91 2.03
CA LYS A 73 10.60 -2.35 2.87
C LYS A 73 10.38 -0.85 3.10
N THR A 74 10.09 -0.09 2.05
CA THR A 74 9.92 1.37 2.17
C THR A 74 8.62 1.75 2.86
N LEU A 75 7.50 1.06 2.58
CA LEU A 75 6.23 1.34 3.25
C LEU A 75 6.28 0.98 4.74
N THR A 76 6.81 -0.20 5.08
CA THR A 76 6.99 -0.60 6.48
C THR A 76 7.86 0.41 7.22
N LYS A 77 9.02 0.76 6.64
CA LYS A 77 9.93 1.70 7.29
C LYS A 77 9.30 3.06 7.55
N MET A 78 8.47 3.54 6.63
CA MET A 78 7.75 4.80 6.80
C MET A 78 6.82 4.79 8.02
N PHE A 79 6.00 3.76 8.17
CA PHE A 79 5.08 3.64 9.30
C PHE A 79 5.83 3.38 10.63
N GLU A 80 6.89 2.58 10.60
CA GLU A 80 7.74 2.34 11.77
C GLU A 80 8.40 3.62 12.29
N ILE A 81 8.87 4.51 11.40
CA ILE A 81 9.43 5.80 11.79
C ILE A 81 8.38 6.64 12.53
N ALA A 82 7.10 6.57 12.12
CA ALA A 82 6.00 7.23 12.78
C ALA A 82 5.53 6.54 14.08
N GLY A 83 6.19 5.45 14.50
CA GLY A 83 5.95 4.75 15.77
C GLY A 83 4.96 3.58 15.69
N PHE A 84 4.52 3.19 14.50
CA PHE A 84 3.63 2.04 14.33
C PHE A 84 4.38 0.70 14.36
N GLU A 85 3.73 -0.33 14.89
CA GLU A 85 4.07 -1.73 14.57
C GLU A 85 3.39 -2.11 13.26
N VAL A 86 4.14 -2.66 12.30
CA VAL A 86 3.62 -2.96 10.96
C VAL A 86 3.44 -4.46 10.75
N VAL A 87 2.25 -4.83 10.27
CA VAL A 87 1.93 -6.18 9.82
C VAL A 87 1.72 -6.16 8.31
N LEU A 88 2.57 -6.87 7.57
CA LEU A 88 2.39 -7.10 6.14
C LEU A 88 1.23 -8.08 5.90
N LEU A 89 0.28 -7.71 5.06
CA LEU A 89 -0.89 -8.52 4.69
C LEU A 89 -0.78 -9.09 3.28
N GLU A 90 -0.41 -8.28 2.28
CA GLU A 90 -0.20 -8.70 0.90
C GLU A 90 1.00 -7.95 0.33
N TYR A 91 1.98 -8.62 -0.28
CA TYR A 91 3.16 -7.96 -0.85
C TYR A 91 3.97 -8.87 -1.77
N CYS A 92 4.75 -8.28 -2.67
CA CYS A 92 5.82 -8.94 -3.41
C CYS A 92 7.18 -8.75 -2.71
N ASP A 93 8.01 -9.78 -2.67
CA ASP A 93 9.43 -9.65 -2.26
C ASP A 93 10.32 -9.18 -3.42
N GLU A 94 11.62 -8.94 -3.17
CA GLU A 94 12.58 -8.54 -4.21
C GLU A 94 12.68 -9.51 -5.40
N ASN A 95 12.28 -10.77 -5.24
CA ASN A 95 12.24 -11.77 -6.29
C ASN A 95 10.95 -11.73 -7.11
N GLY A 96 10.01 -10.86 -6.74
CA GLY A 96 8.67 -10.75 -7.33
C GLY A 96 7.71 -11.83 -6.84
N GLN A 97 8.08 -12.62 -5.82
CA GLN A 97 7.20 -13.63 -5.27
C GLN A 97 6.15 -12.96 -4.38
N PHE A 98 4.89 -13.29 -4.61
CA PHE A 98 3.77 -12.74 -3.85
C PHE A 98 3.49 -13.54 -2.58
N TYR A 99 3.35 -12.84 -1.46
CA TYR A 99 2.96 -13.37 -0.16
C TYR A 99 1.66 -12.71 0.28
N TYR A 100 0.83 -13.49 0.98
CA TYR A 100 -0.35 -12.96 1.63
C TYR A 100 -0.64 -13.67 2.95
N LYS A 101 -1.35 -12.96 3.82
CA LYS A 101 -2.00 -13.48 5.02
C LYS A 101 -3.49 -13.24 4.88
N GLU A 102 -4.30 -14.12 5.47
CA GLU A 102 -5.74 -13.86 5.58
C GLU A 102 -5.99 -12.65 6.48
N TRP A 103 -6.91 -11.79 6.06
CA TRP A 103 -7.34 -10.59 6.80
C TRP A 103 -8.86 -10.44 6.70
N ASP A 104 -9.49 -9.88 7.74
CA ASP A 104 -10.94 -9.69 7.79
C ASP A 104 -11.36 -8.43 7.03
N ALA A 105 -12.37 -8.55 6.16
CA ALA A 105 -12.98 -7.42 5.47
C ALA A 105 -13.67 -6.44 6.41
N ASN A 106 -14.13 -6.89 7.57
CA ASN A 106 -14.74 -6.02 8.58
C ASN A 106 -13.72 -4.99 9.13
N ASP A 107 -12.42 -5.29 9.05
CA ASP A 107 -11.34 -4.39 9.45
C ASP A 107 -10.97 -3.37 8.35
N GLY A 108 -11.70 -3.38 7.23
CA GLY A 108 -11.51 -2.47 6.09
C GLY A 108 -11.12 -3.23 4.82
N VAL A 109 -11.90 -3.05 3.76
CA VAL A 109 -11.66 -3.71 2.47
C VAL A 109 -10.69 -2.88 1.64
N ILE A 110 -9.61 -3.51 1.19
CA ILE A 110 -8.80 -3.02 0.07
C ILE A 110 -9.33 -3.67 -1.21
N PHE A 111 -9.86 -2.86 -2.13
CA PHE A 111 -10.48 -3.36 -3.35
C PHE A 111 -9.45 -4.02 -4.27
N ARG A 112 -8.26 -3.43 -4.43
CA ARG A 112 -7.16 -3.94 -5.27
C ARG A 112 -6.35 -5.09 -4.66
N SER A 113 -6.94 -5.83 -3.72
CA SER A 113 -6.33 -7.02 -3.11
C SER A 113 -6.47 -8.28 -3.97
N LYS A 114 -5.79 -9.36 -3.58
CA LYS A 114 -5.95 -10.68 -4.19
C LYS A 114 -7.40 -11.18 -4.15
N ARG A 115 -8.09 -10.97 -3.02
CA ARG A 115 -9.43 -11.53 -2.78
C ARG A 115 -10.53 -10.76 -3.50
N TYR A 116 -10.42 -9.43 -3.60
CA TYR A 116 -11.53 -8.57 -4.02
C TYR A 116 -11.41 -8.00 -5.45
N ASP A 117 -10.20 -7.93 -6.03
CA ASP A 117 -10.05 -7.48 -7.40
C ASP A 117 -10.25 -8.63 -8.40
N SER A 118 -11.20 -8.46 -9.32
CA SER A 118 -11.45 -9.43 -10.39
C SER A 118 -10.24 -9.73 -11.29
N ARG A 119 -9.24 -8.84 -11.32
CA ARG A 119 -8.00 -8.99 -12.07
C ARG A 119 -6.96 -9.87 -11.35
N ASN A 120 -7.14 -10.13 -10.05
CA ASN A 120 -6.20 -10.87 -9.20
C ASN A 120 -6.67 -12.31 -8.88
N ARG A 121 -7.47 -12.91 -9.77
CA ARG A 121 -8.16 -14.18 -9.52
C ARG A 121 -7.27 -15.41 -9.68
N GLY A 122 -7.47 -16.38 -8.78
CA GLY A 122 -6.79 -17.67 -8.81
C GLY A 122 -5.29 -17.51 -8.53
N ASP A 123 -4.48 -18.14 -9.38
CA ASP A 123 -3.01 -18.11 -9.25
C ASP A 123 -2.36 -16.96 -10.03
N LYS A 124 -3.15 -16.12 -10.71
CA LYS A 124 -2.64 -15.00 -11.52
C LYS A 124 -3.06 -13.67 -10.92
N LEU A 125 -2.06 -12.87 -10.55
CA LEU A 125 -2.23 -11.48 -10.17
C LEU A 125 -2.08 -10.59 -11.40
N GLY A 126 -2.99 -9.62 -11.56
CA GLY A 126 -2.94 -8.67 -12.66
C GLY A 126 -2.67 -7.24 -12.20
N PHE A 127 -3.18 -6.87 -11.02
CA PHE A 127 -2.99 -5.55 -10.45
C PHE A 127 -3.05 -5.60 -8.91
N PRO A 128 -2.12 -6.32 -8.26
CA PRO A 128 -2.11 -6.44 -6.81
C PRO A 128 -1.67 -5.13 -6.14
N SER A 129 -2.09 -4.98 -4.88
CA SER A 129 -1.59 -3.95 -3.97
C SER A 129 -0.63 -4.55 -2.95
N LEU A 130 0.34 -3.74 -2.53
CA LEU A 130 1.05 -3.89 -1.27
C LEU A 130 0.10 -3.42 -0.16
N ILE A 131 -0.22 -4.31 0.78
CA ILE A 131 -1.16 -4.06 1.87
C ILE A 131 -0.50 -4.28 3.22
N VAL A 132 -0.66 -3.31 4.12
CA VAL A 132 -0.16 -3.36 5.49
C VAL A 132 -1.22 -2.88 6.49
N ASP A 133 -1.19 -3.45 7.68
CA ASP A 133 -1.80 -2.85 8.87
C ASP A 133 -0.70 -2.21 9.72
N ALA A 134 -0.76 -0.89 9.90
CA ALA A 134 0.11 -0.14 10.80
C ALA A 134 -0.63 0.11 12.12
N ILE A 135 -0.19 -0.52 13.21
CA ILE A 135 -0.90 -0.64 14.49
C ILE A 135 -0.26 0.28 15.54
N LYS A 136 -1.09 1.08 16.22
CA LYS A 136 -0.69 1.89 17.38
C LYS A 136 -0.67 1.02 18.63
N ARG A 137 0.53 0.80 19.18
CA ARG A 137 0.78 -0.07 20.35
C ARG A 137 0.92 0.69 21.65
#